data_AF-A0A072UA00-F1
#
_entry.id   AF-A0A072UA00-F1
#
_cell.length_a   1.000
_cell.length_b   1.000
_cell.length_c   1.000
_cell.angle_alpha   90.00
_cell.angle_beta   90.00
_cell.angle_gamma   90.00
#
_symmetry.space_group_name_H-M   'P 1'
#
loop_
_entity.id
_entity.type
_entity.pdbx_description
1 polymer ?
#
loop_
_entity_poly.entity_id
_entity_poly.type
_entity_poly.pdbx_seq_one_letter_code
_entity_poly.pdbx_strand_id
1 'polypeptide(L)'
;MPGRVTLPRSIFSCRTLVSLHLKGLKVNDISHGVVDFPLLKTLHLSSVLFERFEYLVEILSGCPILEELQAEDLSVDNVEWVFIQENSVIVKKFISLLPNLIRVSITKSPSYLMNLVTLLCTEAQILRAELDRIIGNNNQFHNLTNIELIIKHNHRDK
;
A
#
# COMPACT_ATOMS: atom_id res chain seq x y z
N MET A 1 -15.42 8.08 11.33
CA MET A 1 -14.92 6.71 11.55
C MET A 1 -15.59 5.80 10.54
N PRO A 2 -14.84 5.12 9.65
CA PRO A 2 -15.46 4.13 8.76
C PRO A 2 -16.19 3.08 9.61
N GLY A 3 -17.35 2.63 9.14
CA GLY A 3 -18.11 1.59 9.82
C GLY A 3 -17.28 0.31 9.96
N ARG A 4 -17.46 -0.44 11.05
CA ARG A 4 -16.85 -1.76 11.20
C ARG A 4 -17.51 -2.72 10.22
N VAL A 5 -16.91 -2.88 9.04
CA VAL A 5 -17.35 -3.84 8.03
C VAL A 5 -16.42 -5.04 8.08
N THR A 6 -16.95 -6.20 8.41
CA THR A 6 -16.22 -7.46 8.32
C THR A 6 -16.36 -7.98 6.90
N LEU A 7 -15.26 -8.01 6.15
CA LEU A 7 -15.24 -8.63 4.82
C LEU A 7 -15.44 -10.15 4.96
N PRO A 8 -16.27 -10.78 4.10
CA PRO A 8 -16.34 -12.23 4.05
C PRO A 8 -14.95 -12.81 3.73
N ARG A 9 -14.50 -13.80 4.48
CA ARG A 9 -13.17 -14.41 4.29
C ARG A 9 -12.96 -14.94 2.87
N SER A 10 -14.05 -15.37 2.21
CA SER A 10 -14.04 -15.87 0.84
C SER A 10 -13.59 -14.83 -0.20
N ILE A 11 -13.65 -13.53 0.12
CA ILE A 11 -13.16 -12.50 -0.81
C ILE A 11 -11.65 -12.63 -0.99
N PHE A 12 -10.92 -13.00 0.06
CA PHE A 12 -9.45 -13.10 0.06
C PHE A 12 -8.92 -14.37 -0.61
N SER A 13 -9.78 -15.34 -0.90
CA SER A 13 -9.41 -16.60 -1.59
C SER A 13 -10.06 -16.72 -2.96
N CYS A 14 -10.62 -15.63 -3.50
CA CYS A 14 -11.29 -15.63 -4.78
C CYS A 14 -10.28 -15.60 -5.93
N ARG A 15 -9.93 -16.80 -6.43
CA ARG A 15 -8.87 -17.00 -7.42
C ARG A 15 -9.14 -16.43 -8.82
N THR A 16 -10.38 -16.05 -9.10
CA THR A 16 -10.81 -15.49 -10.39
C THR A 16 -10.79 -13.97 -10.43
N LEU A 17 -10.53 -13.30 -9.30
CA LEU A 17 -10.52 -11.84 -9.26
C LEU A 17 -9.32 -11.28 -10.04
N VAL A 18 -9.63 -10.39 -10.98
CA VAL A 18 -8.63 -9.62 -11.74
C VAL A 18 -8.50 -8.20 -11.19
N SER A 19 -9.58 -7.67 -10.59
CA SER A 19 -9.62 -6.33 -10.02
C SER A 19 -10.40 -6.34 -8.70
N LEU A 20 -9.84 -5.68 -7.67
CA LEU A 20 -10.42 -5.58 -6.34
C LEU A 20 -10.38 -4.12 -5.87
N HIS A 21 -11.54 -3.61 -5.50
CA HIS A 21 -11.70 -2.26 -4.96
C HIS A 21 -12.31 -2.35 -3.57
N LEU A 22 -11.57 -1.89 -2.55
CA LEU A 22 -12.03 -1.84 -1.17
C LEU A 22 -12.20 -0.37 -0.78
N LYS A 23 -13.40 -0.03 -0.28
CA LYS A 23 -13.72 1.35 0.11
C LYS A 23 -14.41 1.45 1.46
N GLY A 24 -13.93 2.35 2.31
CA GLY A 24 -14.62 2.80 3.53
C GLY A 24 -14.73 1.73 4.61
N LEU A 25 -13.69 0.92 4.82
CA LEU A 25 -13.73 -0.22 5.76
C LEU A 25 -12.51 -0.29 6.67
N LYS A 26 -12.68 -1.01 7.78
CA LYS A 26 -11.59 -1.35 8.70
C LYS A 26 -11.25 -2.85 8.60
N VAL A 27 -10.00 -3.16 8.27
CA VAL A 27 -9.46 -4.54 8.22
C VAL A 27 -8.87 -4.88 9.59
N ASN A 28 -9.59 -5.70 10.36
CA ASN A 28 -9.23 -6.01 11.75
C ASN A 28 -8.47 -7.32 11.92
N ASP A 29 -8.81 -8.34 11.13
CA ASP A 29 -8.15 -9.65 11.23
C ASP A 29 -8.33 -10.46 9.94
N ILE A 30 -7.20 -10.79 9.32
CA ILE A 30 -7.10 -11.72 8.19
C ILE A 30 -6.16 -12.90 8.49
N SER A 31 -5.57 -12.97 9.70
CA SER A 31 -4.51 -13.91 10.07
C SER A 31 -4.91 -15.40 10.06
N HIS A 32 -6.21 -15.67 10.02
CA HIS A 32 -6.78 -17.02 10.02
C HIS A 32 -7.19 -17.51 8.62
N GLY A 33 -6.87 -16.77 7.55
CA GLY A 33 -7.19 -17.13 6.17
C GLY A 33 -5.97 -17.07 5.26
N VAL A 34 -5.99 -17.82 4.16
CA VAL A 34 -4.99 -17.66 3.10
C VAL A 34 -5.47 -16.55 2.18
N VAL A 35 -4.67 -15.51 2.00
CA VAL A 35 -4.88 -14.51 0.96
C VAL A 35 -4.24 -15.00 -0.34
N ASP A 36 -5.05 -15.19 -1.38
CA ASP A 36 -4.63 -15.79 -2.64
C ASP A 36 -5.41 -15.20 -3.81
N PHE A 37 -4.74 -14.32 -4.55
CA PHE A 37 -5.24 -13.53 -5.66
C PHE A 37 -4.34 -13.73 -6.90
N PRO A 38 -4.27 -14.96 -7.45
CA PRO A 38 -3.29 -15.33 -8.47
C PRO A 38 -3.49 -14.59 -9.80
N LEU A 39 -4.69 -14.03 -10.05
CA LEU A 39 -5.04 -13.31 -11.27
C LEU A 39 -5.20 -11.80 -11.07
N LEU A 40 -4.99 -11.28 -9.86
CA LEU A 40 -5.30 -9.89 -9.54
C LEU A 40 -4.23 -8.95 -10.08
N LYS A 41 -4.66 -8.09 -11.01
CA LYS A 41 -3.83 -7.07 -11.65
C LYS A 41 -4.03 -5.69 -11.04
N THR A 42 -5.21 -5.43 -10.49
CA THR A 42 -5.58 -4.10 -9.98
C THR A 42 -6.10 -4.20 -8.55
N LEU A 43 -5.46 -3.46 -7.64
CA LEU A 43 -5.88 -3.33 -6.24
C LEU A 43 -6.06 -1.85 -5.90
N HIS A 44 -7.29 -1.46 -5.58
CA HIS A 44 -7.62 -0.10 -5.17
C HIS A 44 -8.14 -0.09 -3.73
N LEU A 45 -7.58 0.78 -2.90
CA LEU A 45 -7.92 0.96 -1.49
C LEU A 45 -8.30 2.43 -1.29
N SER A 46 -9.52 2.70 -0.82
CA SER A 46 -10.02 4.08 -0.60
C SER A 46 -10.63 4.20 0.79
N SER A 47 -10.11 5.07 1.65
CA SER A 47 -10.55 5.21 3.04
C SER A 47 -10.55 3.85 3.77
N VAL A 48 -9.43 3.13 3.67
CA VAL A 48 -9.23 1.82 4.29
C VAL A 48 -8.30 1.97 5.48
N LEU A 49 -8.74 1.46 6.64
CA LEU A 49 -7.93 1.40 7.86
C LEU A 49 -7.53 -0.04 8.13
N PHE A 50 -6.24 -0.33 8.17
CA PHE A 50 -5.71 -1.60 8.63
C PHE A 50 -5.40 -1.53 10.13
N GLU A 51 -5.84 -2.52 10.89
CA GLU A 51 -5.47 -2.62 12.30
C GLU A 51 -3.96 -2.86 12.48
N ARG A 52 -3.35 -3.57 11.52
CA ARG A 52 -1.92 -3.94 11.51
C ARG A 52 -1.33 -3.81 10.12
N PHE A 53 -0.07 -3.36 10.03
CA PHE A 53 0.64 -3.21 8.76
C PHE A 53 0.83 -4.56 8.05
N GLU A 54 0.99 -5.63 8.83
CA GLU A 54 1.16 -6.99 8.36
C GLU A 54 -0.03 -7.47 7.53
N TYR A 55 -1.24 -6.98 7.80
CA TYR A 55 -2.42 -7.33 7.00
C TYR A 55 -2.38 -6.71 5.59
N LEU A 56 -1.82 -5.50 5.46
CA LEU A 56 -1.56 -4.92 4.14
C LEU A 56 -0.50 -5.76 3.39
N VAL A 57 0.55 -6.18 4.09
CA VAL A 57 1.62 -7.02 3.52
C VAL A 57 1.08 -8.36 3.05
N GLU A 58 0.22 -9.00 3.84
CA GLU A 58 -0.39 -10.28 3.51
C GLU A 58 -1.27 -10.17 2.25
N ILE A 59 -2.10 -9.12 2.14
CA ILE A 59 -2.87 -8.86 0.92
C ILE A 59 -1.98 -8.70 -0.30
N LEU A 60 -0.95 -7.86 -0.21
CA LEU A 60 -0.03 -7.61 -1.33
C LEU A 60 0.75 -8.87 -1.72
N SER A 61 1.16 -9.69 -0.75
CA SER A 61 1.85 -10.96 -1.01
C SER A 61 0.98 -11.99 -1.73
N GLY A 62 -0.34 -11.91 -1.58
CA GLY A 62 -1.29 -12.76 -2.29
C GLY A 62 -1.51 -12.36 -3.76
N CYS A 63 -0.94 -11.24 -4.23
CA CYS A 63 -1.16 -10.66 -5.56
C CYS A 63 0.10 -10.71 -6.45
N PRO A 64 0.61 -11.89 -6.85
CA PRO A 64 1.92 -12.03 -7.50
C PRO A 64 2.05 -11.37 -8.87
N ILE A 65 0.92 -11.08 -9.53
CA ILE A 65 0.87 -10.44 -10.86
C ILE A 65 0.29 -9.02 -10.81
N LEU A 66 0.29 -8.38 -9.64
CA LEU A 66 -0.27 -7.04 -9.47
C LEU A 66 0.47 -6.03 -10.37
N GLU A 67 -0.28 -5.35 -11.23
CA GLU A 67 0.22 -4.33 -12.15
C GLU A 67 -0.08 -2.92 -11.63
N GLU A 68 -1.17 -2.75 -10.87
CA GLU A 68 -1.63 -1.46 -10.39
C GLU A 68 -2.08 -1.49 -8.93
N LEU A 69 -1.48 -0.60 -8.12
CA LEU A 69 -1.87 -0.31 -6.76
C LEU A 69 -2.31 1.15 -6.62
N GLN A 70 -3.56 1.38 -6.23
CA GLN A 70 -4.04 2.69 -5.84
C GLN A 70 -4.46 2.69 -4.37
N ALA A 71 -4.00 3.67 -3.62
CA ALA A 71 -4.35 3.90 -2.23
C ALA A 71 -4.70 5.38 -2.03
N GLU A 72 -5.91 5.64 -1.59
CA GLU A 72 -6.38 6.96 -1.18
C GLU A 72 -6.83 6.87 0.27
N ASP A 73 -6.33 7.73 1.15
CA ASP A 73 -6.73 7.75 2.56
C ASP A 73 -6.53 6.36 3.22
N LEU A 74 -5.36 5.77 2.99
CA LEU A 74 -4.94 4.50 3.57
C LEU A 74 -4.29 4.79 4.93
N SER A 75 -4.69 4.06 5.97
CA SER A 75 -4.16 4.24 7.33
C SER A 75 -3.89 2.90 8.02
N VAL A 76 -3.01 2.92 9.02
CA VAL A 76 -2.66 1.75 9.83
C VAL A 76 -2.64 2.16 11.32
N ASP A 77 -3.32 1.41 12.18
CA ASP A 77 -3.39 1.71 13.62
C ASP A 77 -2.06 1.41 14.34
N ASN A 78 -1.42 0.27 14.05
CA ASN A 78 -0.11 -0.07 14.64
C ASN A 78 1.06 0.48 13.81
N VAL A 79 1.51 1.69 14.17
CA VAL A 79 2.60 2.39 13.50
C VAL A 79 4.00 1.90 13.93
N GLU A 80 4.14 1.19 15.05
CA GLU A 80 5.45 0.76 15.57
C GLU A 80 6.19 -0.14 14.56
N TRP A 81 5.46 -0.97 13.82
CA TRP A 81 6.03 -1.81 12.75
C TRP A 81 6.70 -1.02 11.62
N VAL A 82 6.15 0.15 11.28
CA VAL A 82 6.64 0.98 10.18
C VAL A 82 8.02 1.57 10.48
N PHE A 83 8.30 1.85 11.77
CA PHE A 83 9.54 2.50 12.21
C PHE A 83 10.65 1.52 12.59
N ILE A 84 10.32 0.29 13.01
CA ILE A 84 11.33 -0.67 13.49
C ILE A 84 12.10 -1.34 12.33
N GLN A 85 11.63 -1.23 11.09
CA GLN A 85 12.05 -2.14 10.01
C GLN A 85 12.69 -1.49 8.79
N GLU A 86 13.05 -0.21 8.82
CA GLU A 86 13.68 0.50 7.66
C GLU A 86 14.92 -0.22 7.08
N ASN A 87 15.55 -1.15 7.83
CA ASN A 87 16.67 -1.98 7.37
C ASN A 87 16.45 -3.50 7.50
N SER A 88 15.21 -3.96 7.71
CA SER A 88 14.90 -5.37 7.95
C SER A 88 14.82 -6.20 6.67
N VAL A 89 15.19 -7.49 6.76
CA VAL A 89 15.03 -8.50 5.70
C VAL A 89 13.58 -8.56 5.20
N ILE A 90 12.60 -8.28 6.07
CA ILE A 90 11.18 -8.28 5.73
C ILE A 90 10.85 -7.17 4.73
N VAL A 91 11.46 -5.99 4.85
CA VAL A 91 11.26 -4.88 3.90
C VAL A 91 11.87 -5.20 2.55
N LYS A 92 13.02 -5.88 2.51
CA LYS A 92 13.59 -6.39 1.23
C LYS A 92 12.70 -7.46 0.61
N LYS A 93 12.17 -8.37 1.43
CA LYS A 93 11.22 -9.40 0.98
C LYS A 93 9.94 -8.76 0.45
N PHE A 94 9.49 -7.65 1.04
CA PHE A 94 8.33 -6.89 0.61
C PHE A 94 8.47 -6.36 -0.82
N ILE A 95 9.63 -5.81 -1.20
CA ILE A 95 9.90 -5.33 -2.57
C ILE A 95 9.77 -6.47 -3.58
N SER A 96 10.27 -7.67 -3.25
CA SER A 96 10.17 -8.84 -4.15
C SER A 96 8.76 -9.40 -4.33
N LEU A 97 7.76 -8.92 -3.57
CA LEU A 97 6.39 -9.42 -3.64
C LEU A 97 5.64 -8.92 -4.89
N LEU A 98 6.06 -7.80 -5.49
CA LEU A 98 5.30 -7.13 -6.55
C LEU A 98 6.15 -6.90 -7.81
N PRO A 99 6.70 -7.96 -8.43
CA PRO A 99 7.66 -7.84 -9.54
C PRO A 99 7.04 -7.27 -10.83
N ASN A 100 5.71 -7.28 -10.95
CA ASN A 100 4.98 -6.81 -12.13
C ASN A 100 4.33 -5.44 -11.92
N LEU A 101 4.63 -4.75 -10.81
CA LEU A 101 3.98 -3.49 -10.48
C LEU A 101 4.40 -2.41 -11.47
N ILE A 102 3.43 -1.84 -12.17
CA ILE A 102 3.64 -0.79 -13.17
C ILE A 102 3.25 0.55 -12.58
N ARG A 103 2.07 0.62 -11.94
CA ARG A 103 1.50 1.88 -11.45
C ARG A 103 1.26 1.84 -9.95
N VAL A 104 1.72 2.89 -9.29
CA VAL A 104 1.48 3.13 -7.86
C VAL A 104 0.90 4.53 -7.69
N SER A 105 -0.25 4.62 -7.02
CA SER A 105 -0.78 5.90 -6.55
C SER A 105 -1.07 5.84 -5.05
N ILE A 106 -0.47 6.73 -4.26
CA ILE A 106 -0.72 6.82 -2.81
C ILE A 106 -0.99 8.28 -2.46
N THR A 107 -2.22 8.60 -2.06
CA THR A 107 -2.66 9.98 -1.80
C THR A 107 -3.48 10.08 -0.52
N LYS A 108 -3.49 11.27 0.12
CA LYS A 108 -4.23 11.52 1.37
C LYS A 108 -3.92 10.56 2.52
N SER A 109 -2.79 9.85 2.44
CA SER A 109 -2.37 8.86 3.43
C SER A 109 -1.38 9.49 4.42
N PRO A 110 -1.34 9.07 5.69
CA PRO A 110 -0.45 9.65 6.68
C PRO A 110 1.04 9.48 6.32
N SER A 111 1.86 10.45 6.74
CA SER A 111 3.29 10.53 6.40
C SER A 111 4.15 9.35 6.88
N TYR A 112 3.66 8.49 7.79
CA TYR A 112 4.38 7.26 8.13
C TYR A 112 4.31 6.21 7.00
N LEU A 113 3.30 6.24 6.13
CA LEU A 113 3.24 5.39 4.93
C LEU A 113 4.18 5.84 3.81
N MET A 114 4.96 6.91 4.03
CA MET A 114 5.99 7.35 3.08
C MET A 114 7.03 6.27 2.81
N ASN A 115 7.37 5.46 3.82
CA ASN A 115 8.28 4.33 3.64
C ASN A 115 7.72 3.31 2.63
N LEU A 116 6.40 3.07 2.66
CA LEU A 116 5.74 2.22 1.69
C LEU A 116 5.83 2.79 0.27
N VAL A 117 5.62 4.10 0.11
CA VAL A 117 5.81 4.79 -1.18
C VAL A 117 7.22 4.51 -1.71
N THR A 118 8.24 4.86 -0.92
CA THR A 118 9.65 4.65 -1.28
C THR A 118 9.96 3.21 -1.72
N LEU A 119 9.42 2.21 -1.00
CA LEU A 119 9.67 0.80 -1.29
C LEU A 119 9.03 0.35 -2.59
N LEU A 120 7.80 0.79 -2.87
CA LEU A 120 7.09 0.43 -4.09
C LEU A 120 7.66 1.13 -5.33
N CYS A 121 8.31 2.28 -5.14
CA CYS A 121 8.90 3.06 -6.22
C CYS A 121 10.12 2.43 -6.88
N THR A 122 10.77 1.42 -6.27
CA THR A 122 11.96 0.80 -6.88
C THR A 122 11.59 -0.03 -8.11
N GLU A 123 10.41 -0.66 -8.11
CA GLU A 123 9.95 -1.55 -9.17
C GLU A 123 8.95 -0.90 -10.13
N ALA A 124 8.19 0.10 -9.68
CA ALA A 124 7.16 0.75 -10.48
C ALA A 124 7.71 1.56 -11.65
N GLN A 125 6.88 1.74 -12.69
CA GLN A 125 7.14 2.63 -13.83
C GLN A 125 6.44 3.99 -13.67
N ILE A 126 5.25 4.00 -13.07
CA ILE A 126 4.43 5.19 -12.87
C ILE A 126 4.17 5.39 -11.39
N LEU A 127 4.56 6.55 -10.88
CA LEU A 127 4.34 6.94 -9.49
C LEU A 127 3.49 8.20 -9.40
N ARG A 128 2.45 8.15 -8.58
CA ARG A 128 1.70 9.34 -8.13
C ARG A 128 1.61 9.35 -6.61
N ALA A 129 2.25 10.31 -5.96
CA ALA A 129 2.29 10.33 -4.49
C ALA A 129 2.02 11.73 -3.93
N GLU A 130 1.24 11.80 -2.86
CA GLU A 130 0.98 13.03 -2.11
C GLU A 130 1.81 13.03 -0.82
N LEU A 131 2.63 14.05 -0.60
CA LEU A 131 3.66 14.08 0.43
C LEU A 131 3.53 15.36 1.27
N ASP A 132 3.52 15.20 2.60
CA ASP A 132 3.51 16.33 3.56
C ASP A 132 4.92 16.80 3.97
N ARG A 133 5.97 16.04 3.60
CA ARG A 133 7.39 16.36 3.87
C ARG A 133 8.26 15.99 2.68
N ILE A 134 9.37 16.71 2.52
CA ILE A 134 10.38 16.43 1.49
C ILE A 134 11.01 15.06 1.78
N ILE A 135 11.10 14.21 0.75
CA ILE A 135 11.74 12.89 0.81
C ILE A 135 13.21 13.08 1.19
N GLY A 136 13.54 12.79 2.45
CA GLY A 136 14.92 12.74 2.93
C GLY A 136 15.39 11.29 2.96
N ASN A 137 15.93 10.80 1.83
CA ASN A 137 17.01 9.81 1.73
C ASN A 137 17.11 9.28 0.28
N ASN A 138 18.33 8.88 -0.09
CA ASN A 138 18.91 8.61 -1.41
C ASN A 138 18.26 7.48 -2.26
N ASN A 139 16.93 7.42 -2.33
CA ASN A 139 16.25 6.40 -3.11
C ASN A 139 16.38 6.72 -4.59
N GLN A 140 17.12 5.89 -5.30
CA GLN A 140 17.30 6.01 -6.73
C GLN A 140 16.07 5.39 -7.42
N PHE A 141 15.33 6.22 -8.15
CA PHE A 141 14.19 5.80 -8.95
C PHE A 141 14.68 5.21 -10.26
N HIS A 142 15.02 3.92 -10.26
CA HIS A 142 15.69 3.30 -11.41
C HIS A 142 14.75 2.97 -12.58
N ASN A 143 13.48 2.67 -12.29
CA ASN A 143 12.53 2.14 -13.27
C ASN A 143 11.40 3.12 -13.64
N LEU A 144 11.32 4.28 -12.96
CA LEU A 144 10.23 5.24 -13.18
C LEU A 144 10.36 5.96 -14.53
N THR A 145 9.31 5.87 -15.34
CA THR A 145 9.12 6.62 -16.58
C THR A 145 8.23 7.84 -16.39
N ASN A 146 7.34 7.81 -15.39
CA ASN A 146 6.42 8.89 -15.08
C ASN A 146 6.30 9.11 -13.56
N ILE A 147 6.43 10.35 -13.11
CA ILE A 147 6.34 10.72 -11.70
C ILE A 147 5.48 11.97 -11.53
N GLU A 148 4.47 11.88 -10.67
CA GLU A 148 3.66 13.00 -10.18
C GLU A 148 3.77 13.08 -8.65
N LEU A 149 4.37 14.16 -8.15
CA LEU A 149 4.47 14.41 -6.71
C LEU A 149 3.62 15.61 -6.32
N ILE A 150 2.69 15.41 -5.39
CA ILE A 150 1.82 16.45 -4.85
C ILE A 150 2.35 16.83 -3.47
N ILE A 151 3.01 17.98 -3.37
CA ILE A 151 3.58 18.45 -2.09
C ILE A 151 2.53 19.28 -1.35
N LYS A 152 2.10 18.79 -0.20
CA LYS A 152 1.21 19.53 0.69
C LYS A 152 2.03 20.43 1.59
N HIS A 153 1.88 21.74 1.40
CA HIS A 153 2.35 22.70 2.39
C HIS A 153 1.34 22.74 3.54
N ASN A 154 1.72 22.23 4.70
CA ASN A 154 1.01 22.56 5.93
C ASN A 154 1.18 24.07 6.18
N HIS A 155 0.21 24.86 5.73
CA HIS A 155 -0.03 26.19 6.29
C HIS A 155 -0.39 25.96 7.76
N ARG A 156 0.64 25.97 8.62
CA ARG A 156 0.46 26.31 10.02
C ARG A 156 0.09 27.79 10.08
N ASP A 157 -1.17 28.08 9.82
CA ASP A 157 -1.75 29.36 10.21
C ASP A 157 -1.96 29.30 11.73
N LYS A 158 -1.01 29.96 12.41
CA LYS A 158 -0.98 30.55 13.75
C LYS A 158 -1.95 30.04 14.82
#